data_AF-A0A8J4XQ38-F1
#
_entry.id   AF-A0A8J4XQ38-F1
#
_cell.length_a   1.000
_cell.length_b   1.000
_cell.length_c   1.000
_cell.angle_alpha   90.00
_cell.angle_beta   90.00
_cell.angle_gamma   90.00
#
_symmetry.space_group_name_H-M   'P 1'
#
loop_
_entity.id
_entity.type
_entity.pdbx_description
1 polymer ?
#
loop_
_entity_poly.entity_id
_entity_poly.type
_entity_poly.pdbx_seq_one_letter_code
_entity_poly.pdbx_strand_id
1 'polypeptide(L)'
;MKEGMCTFRPQDQFGVVCNNGDYVVFQCRMLKPDTNMFLCDFYVEEGNDIPKYLGCSYILPSNLKQNYGVATLPITSPKHAPLGQLTVHYMVVCPMEHGGDMSVSYARHWKDSWKGLEVGHRGAGTSYHSEPKR
;
A
#
# COMPACT_ATOMS: atom_id res chain seq x y z
N MET A 1 -7.00 -1.99 -8.56
CA MET A 1 -6.56 -0.63 -8.91
C MET A 1 -7.27 -0.25 -10.21
N LYS A 2 -7.98 0.88 -10.24
CA LYS A 2 -8.73 1.29 -11.45
C LYS A 2 -7.74 1.68 -12.55
N GLU A 3 -8.05 1.31 -13.79
CA GLU A 3 -7.20 1.52 -14.97
C GLU A 3 -6.92 3.04 -15.13
N GLY A 4 -5.64 3.44 -15.25
CA GLY A 4 -5.23 4.85 -15.31
C GLY A 4 -4.94 5.55 -13.98
N MET A 5 -5.16 4.89 -12.83
CA MET A 5 -4.79 5.41 -11.49
C MET A 5 -3.52 4.77 -10.92
N CYS A 6 -2.60 4.31 -11.77
CA CYS A 6 -1.40 3.58 -11.36
C CYS A 6 -0.25 4.48 -10.87
N THR A 7 -0.47 5.79 -10.75
CA THR A 7 0.54 6.77 -10.32
C THR A 7 0.06 7.53 -9.10
N PHE A 8 0.94 7.67 -8.11
CA PHE A 8 0.67 8.51 -6.95
C PHE A 8 0.52 9.98 -7.36
N ARG A 9 -0.51 10.63 -6.82
CA ARG A 9 -0.80 12.05 -7.02
C ARG A 9 -1.20 12.69 -5.70
N PRO A 10 -1.07 14.01 -5.54
CA PRO A 10 -1.67 14.72 -4.43
C PRO A 10 -3.17 14.40 -4.33
N GLN A 11 -3.67 14.26 -3.11
CA GLN A 11 -5.08 13.98 -2.86
C GLN A 11 -5.90 15.28 -3.02
N ASP A 12 -7.02 15.20 -3.75
CA ASP A 12 -7.99 16.29 -3.88
C ASP A 12 -8.80 16.47 -2.58
N GLN A 13 -9.54 17.57 -2.45
CA GLN A 13 -10.22 17.97 -1.22
C GLN A 13 -11.10 16.87 -0.58
N PHE A 14 -11.81 16.08 -1.39
CA PHE A 14 -12.72 15.03 -0.92
C PHE A 14 -12.19 13.61 -1.14
N GLY A 15 -10.89 13.48 -1.41
CA GLY A 15 -10.26 12.18 -1.61
C GLY A 15 -10.67 11.50 -2.91
N VAL A 16 -10.90 10.19 -2.83
CA VAL A 16 -11.25 9.35 -3.98
C VAL A 16 -12.46 8.48 -3.64
N VAL A 17 -13.34 8.28 -4.63
CA VAL A 17 -14.50 7.40 -4.48
C VAL A 17 -14.02 5.94 -4.34
N CYS A 18 -14.35 5.34 -3.19
CA CYS A 18 -14.03 3.96 -2.85
C CYS A 18 -15.32 3.13 -2.81
N ASN A 19 -15.52 2.25 -3.78
CA ASN A 19 -16.68 1.36 -3.84
C ASN A 19 -16.42 0.05 -3.08
N ASN A 20 -17.45 -0.78 -2.94
CA ASN A 20 -17.29 -2.11 -2.36
C ASN A 20 -16.28 -2.95 -3.14
N GLY A 21 -15.28 -3.49 -2.44
CA GLY A 21 -14.19 -4.26 -3.03
C GLY A 21 -13.01 -3.41 -3.56
N ASP A 22 -13.14 -2.09 -3.57
CA ASP A 22 -12.02 -1.19 -3.86
C ASP A 22 -11.07 -1.12 -2.66
N TYR A 23 -9.82 -0.74 -2.95
CA TYR A 23 -8.82 -0.37 -1.95
C TYR A 23 -8.18 0.95 -2.36
N VAL A 24 -7.90 1.80 -1.38
CA VAL A 24 -7.18 3.06 -1.58
C VAL A 24 -5.75 2.87 -1.09
N VAL A 25 -4.80 3.18 -1.96
CA VAL A 25 -3.36 3.16 -1.63
C VAL A 25 -2.86 4.58 -1.59
N PHE A 26 -2.23 4.96 -0.49
CA PHE A 26 -1.55 6.25 -0.36
C PHE A 26 -0.12 6.03 0.13
N GLN A 27 0.72 7.03 -0.13
CA GLN A 27 2.08 7.09 0.41
C GLN A 27 2.31 8.47 1.00
N CYS A 28 3.07 8.52 2.09
CA CYS A 28 3.48 9.77 2.71
C CYS A 28 4.97 9.67 3.07
N ARG A 29 5.70 10.78 2.93
CA ARG A 29 7.07 10.94 3.43
C ARG A 29 7.05 11.97 4.54
N MET A 30 7.59 11.60 5.69
CA MET A 30 7.65 12.47 6.86
C MET A 30 8.96 12.25 7.61
N LEU A 31 9.40 13.26 8.36
CA LEU A 31 10.66 13.23 9.09
C LEU A 31 10.61 12.32 10.34
N LYS A 32 9.47 12.30 11.04
CA LYS A 32 9.31 11.62 12.34
C LYS A 32 7.96 10.90 12.43
N PRO A 33 7.84 9.67 11.89
CA PRO A 33 6.56 8.94 11.86
C PRO A 33 6.02 8.57 13.24
N ASP A 34 6.87 8.55 14.26
CA ASP A 34 6.56 8.33 15.66
C ASP A 34 5.82 9.51 16.35
N THR A 35 5.87 10.70 15.76
CA THR A 35 5.29 11.93 16.33
C THR A 35 4.07 12.44 15.58
N ASN A 36 3.74 11.85 14.44
CA ASN A 36 2.66 12.30 13.57
C ASN A 36 1.55 11.25 13.49
N MET A 37 0.30 11.70 13.43
CA MET A 37 -0.85 10.82 13.19
C MET A 37 -1.49 11.14 11.85
N PHE A 38 -2.25 10.19 11.31
CA PHE A 38 -3.10 10.44 10.15
C PHE A 38 -4.55 10.58 10.58
N LEU A 39 -5.23 11.56 9.98
CA LEU A 39 -6.68 11.68 10.03
C LEU A 39 -7.24 11.20 8.69
N CYS A 40 -8.10 10.19 8.74
CA CYS A 40 -8.85 9.73 7.59
C CYS A 40 -10.28 10.24 7.69
N ASP A 41 -10.65 11.21 6.86
CA ASP A 41 -12.01 11.71 6.73
C ASP A 41 -12.81 10.90 5.72
N PHE A 42 -14.06 10.62 6.07
CA PHE A 42 -14.99 9.88 5.22
C PHE A 42 -16.14 10.79 4.81
N TYR A 43 -16.50 10.72 3.54
CA TYR A 43 -17.59 11.48 2.94
C TYR A 43 -18.53 10.54 2.21
N VAL A 44 -19.79 10.93 2.10
CA VAL A 44 -20.77 10.27 1.23
C VAL A 44 -21.05 11.20 0.04
N GLU A 45 -20.91 10.65 -1.16
CA GLU A 45 -21.29 11.31 -2.41
C GLU A 45 -22.79 11.10 -2.64
N GLU A 46 -23.56 12.18 -2.65
CA GLU A 46 -25.01 12.17 -2.93
C GLU A 46 -25.27 13.04 -4.17
N GLY A 47 -25.22 12.42 -5.35
CA GLY A 47 -25.47 13.12 -6.63
C GLY A 47 -24.36 14.10 -7.00
N ASN A 48 -24.75 15.29 -7.48
CA ASN A 48 -23.82 16.33 -7.96
C ASN A 48 -23.48 17.40 -6.90
N ASP A 49 -23.93 17.21 -5.66
CA ASP A 49 -23.68 18.16 -4.58
C ASP A 49 -22.31 17.91 -3.91
N ILE A 50 -21.88 18.88 -3.10
CA ILE A 50 -20.65 18.77 -2.31
C ILE A 50 -20.76 17.54 -1.38
N PRO A 51 -19.77 16.63 -1.38
CA PRO A 51 -19.82 15.43 -0.55
C PRO A 51 -20.05 15.73 0.93
N LYS A 52 -20.96 14.97 1.55
CA LYS A 52 -21.35 15.18 2.94
C LYS A 52 -20.39 14.45 3.88
N TYR A 53 -19.84 15.18 4.85
CA TYR A 53 -18.96 14.60 5.86
C TYR A 53 -19.70 13.57 6.72
N LEU A 54 -19.13 12.37 6.81
CA LEU A 54 -19.69 11.23 7.53
C LEU A 54 -19.04 11.05 8.91
N GLY A 55 -17.72 11.20 8.97
CA GLY A 55 -16.94 10.95 10.17
C GLY A 55 -15.46 10.76 9.86
N CYS A 56 -14.69 10.41 10.88
CA CYS A 56 -13.24 10.24 10.75
C CYS A 56 -12.70 9.04 11.52
N SER A 57 -11.46 8.68 11.20
CA SER A 57 -10.65 7.72 11.96
C SER A 57 -9.24 8.26 12.16
N TYR A 58 -8.69 8.03 13.34
CA TYR A 58 -7.34 8.47 13.71
C TYR A 58 -6.37 7.29 13.68
N ILE A 59 -5.36 7.37 12.82
CA ILE A 59 -4.24 6.43 12.79
C ILE A 59 -3.12 7.01 13.65
N LEU A 60 -3.04 6.58 14.90
CA LEU A 60 -1.99 7.00 15.83
C LEU A 60 -0.68 6.24 15.55
N PRO A 61 0.48 6.81 15.90
CA PRO A 61 1.76 6.09 15.85
C PRO A 61 1.73 4.74 16.59
N SER A 62 1.02 4.68 17.72
CA SER A 62 0.87 3.45 18.51
C SER A 62 0.07 2.33 17.81
N ASN A 63 -0.68 2.67 16.75
CA ASN A 63 -1.33 1.67 15.90
C ASN A 63 -0.34 1.02 14.91
N LEU A 64 0.79 1.69 14.61
CA LEU A 64 1.82 1.24 13.68
C LEU A 64 2.97 0.55 14.43
N LYS A 65 2.68 -0.57 15.10
CA LYS A 65 3.59 -1.25 16.05
C LYS A 65 4.87 -1.83 15.41
N GLN A 66 4.85 -2.09 14.11
CA GLN A 66 5.97 -2.69 13.37
C GLN A 66 6.22 -1.92 12.08
N ASN A 67 7.25 -2.30 11.30
CA ASN A 67 7.47 -1.72 9.98
C ASN A 67 6.40 -2.13 8.97
N TYR A 68 5.57 -3.13 9.25
CA TYR A 68 4.42 -3.49 8.43
C TYR A 68 3.38 -4.21 9.29
N GLY A 69 2.12 -4.17 8.88
CA GLY A 69 1.06 -4.85 9.62
C GLY A 69 -0.34 -4.41 9.19
N VAL A 70 -1.30 -4.74 10.05
CA VAL A 70 -2.71 -4.38 9.89
C VAL A 70 -3.19 -3.67 11.14
N ALA A 71 -3.82 -2.50 10.97
CA ALA A 71 -4.49 -1.76 12.04
C ALA A 71 -6.00 -1.70 11.75
N THR A 72 -6.82 -1.99 12.75
CA THR A 72 -8.28 -1.83 12.67
C THR A 72 -8.70 -0.72 13.63
N LEU A 73 -9.32 0.32 13.10
CA LEU A 73 -9.62 1.57 13.79
C LEU A 73 -11.12 1.88 13.66
N PRO A 74 -11.78 2.44 14.69
CA PRO A 74 -13.17 2.82 14.57
C PRO A 74 -13.32 4.05 13.65
N ILE A 75 -14.37 4.05 12.86
CA ILE A 75 -14.85 5.26 12.18
C ILE A 75 -15.87 5.90 13.11
N THR A 76 -15.64 7.16 13.48
CA THR A 76 -16.44 7.89 14.46
C THR A 76 -17.17 9.04 13.78
N SER A 77 -18.48 9.13 14.00
CA SER A 77 -19.29 10.25 13.53
C SER A 77 -18.94 11.57 14.24
N PRO A 78 -19.36 12.74 13.71
CA PRO A 78 -19.24 14.02 14.42
C PRO A 78 -19.89 14.03 15.82
N LYS A 79 -20.85 13.14 16.06
CA LYS A 79 -21.55 12.98 17.35
C LYS A 79 -20.89 11.93 18.26
N HIS A 80 -19.66 11.52 17.96
CA HIS A 80 -18.91 10.49 18.68
C HIS A 80 -19.53 9.09 18.70
N ALA A 81 -20.52 8.83 17.85
CA ALA A 81 -21.08 7.48 17.67
C ALA A 81 -20.21 6.67 16.67
N PRO A 82 -19.97 5.37 16.94
CA PRO A 82 -19.26 4.49 16.01
C PRO A 82 -20.11 4.22 14.77
N LEU A 83 -19.52 4.38 13.59
CA LEU A 83 -20.17 4.14 12.29
C LEU A 83 -19.70 2.86 11.60
N GLY A 84 -18.51 2.39 11.97
CA GLY A 84 -17.88 1.23 11.33
C GLY A 84 -16.42 1.12 11.71
N GLN A 85 -15.64 0.42 10.88
CA GLN A 85 -14.23 0.21 11.10
C GLN A 85 -13.44 0.46 9.81
N LEU A 86 -12.28 1.09 9.95
CA LEU A 86 -11.25 1.25 8.93
C LEU A 86 -10.18 0.19 9.18
N THR A 87 -9.90 -0.64 8.17
CA THR A 87 -8.77 -1.57 8.17
C THR A 87 -7.65 -1.02 7.29
N VAL A 88 -6.48 -0.79 7.88
CA VAL A 88 -5.30 -0.25 7.21
C VAL A 88 -4.20 -1.29 7.19
N HIS A 89 -3.84 -1.74 6.00
CA HIS A 89 -2.60 -2.47 5.75
C HIS A 89 -1.49 -1.45 5.53
N TYR A 90 -0.44 -1.48 6.34
CA TYR A 90 0.60 -0.46 6.31
C TYR A 90 2.00 -1.05 6.16
N MET A 91 2.89 -0.21 5.62
CA MET A 91 4.34 -0.42 5.59
C MET A 91 5.02 0.91 5.93
N VAL A 92 5.77 0.95 7.02
CA VAL A 92 6.60 2.07 7.46
C VAL A 92 8.04 1.77 7.04
N VAL A 93 8.56 2.60 6.13
CA VAL A 93 9.94 2.50 5.65
C VAL A 93 10.78 3.54 6.36
N CYS A 94 11.73 3.09 7.18
CA CYS A 94 12.70 3.94 7.84
C CYS A 94 14.09 3.74 7.22
N PRO A 95 14.93 4.79 7.15
CA PRO A 95 16.34 4.64 6.83
C PRO A 95 17.00 3.62 7.77
N MET A 96 17.92 2.80 7.25
CA MET A 96 18.73 1.94 8.09
C MET A 96 19.69 2.80 8.92
N GLU A 97 19.89 2.46 10.20
CA GLU A 97 20.80 3.20 11.10
C GLU A 97 22.24 3.23 10.57
N HIS A 98 22.63 2.21 9.82
CA HIS A 98 23.93 2.08 9.19
C HIS A 98 23.72 1.98 7.68
N GLY A 99 24.45 2.79 6.91
CA GLY A 99 24.46 2.68 5.46
C GLY A 99 24.97 1.30 5.09
N GLY A 100 24.07 0.38 4.76
CA GLY A 100 24.44 -0.95 4.31
C GLY A 100 25.16 -0.80 2.99
N ASP A 101 26.49 -0.86 3.01
CA ASP A 101 27.23 -1.11 1.80
C ASP A 101 26.92 -2.56 1.42
N MET A 102 26.54 -2.80 0.18
CA MET A 102 26.38 -4.18 -0.32
C MET A 102 27.74 -4.87 -0.50
N SER A 103 28.79 -4.40 0.20
CA SER A 103 30.16 -4.92 0.13
C SER A 103 30.21 -6.39 0.56
N VAL A 104 29.37 -6.77 1.53
CA VAL A 104 29.16 -8.15 1.97
C VAL A 104 27.73 -8.57 1.64
N SER A 105 27.52 -8.99 0.38
CA SER A 105 26.30 -9.71 -0.02
C SER A 105 26.62 -11.18 -0.25
N TYR A 106 25.96 -12.06 0.50
CA TYR A 106 26.05 -13.51 0.31
C TYR A 106 25.36 -14.02 -0.96
N ALA A 107 24.96 -13.13 -1.88
CA ALA A 107 24.40 -13.50 -3.18
C ALA A 107 25.32 -14.46 -3.98
N ARG A 108 26.63 -14.45 -3.71
CA ARG A 108 27.61 -15.36 -4.33
C ARG A 108 27.96 -16.59 -3.48
N HIS A 109 27.50 -16.67 -2.24
CA HIS A 109 27.74 -17.81 -1.37
C HIS A 109 26.57 -18.79 -1.48
N TRP A 110 26.53 -19.50 -2.60
CA TRP A 110 25.73 -20.72 -2.67
C TRP A 110 26.38 -21.74 -1.72
N LYS A 111 25.65 -22.27 -0.74
CA LYS A 111 26.17 -23.40 0.03
C LYS A 111 26.38 -24.56 -0.95
N ASP A 112 27.52 -25.27 -0.87
CA ASP A 112 27.76 -26.48 -1.71
C ASP A 112 26.67 -27.55 -1.52
N SER A 113 25.96 -27.52 -0.38
CA SER A 113 24.80 -28.38 -0.10
C SER A 113 23.50 -27.95 -0.77
N TRP A 114 23.46 -26.76 -1.39
CA TRP A 114 22.27 -26.23 -2.04
C TRP A 114 22.17 -26.83 -3.44
N LYS A 115 21.47 -27.97 -3.52
CA LYS A 115 21.00 -28.52 -4.80
C LYS A 115 20.09 -27.46 -5.40
N GLY A 116 20.46 -26.96 -6.58
CA GLY A 116 19.73 -25.88 -7.25
C GLY A 116 18.23 -26.09 -7.15
N LEU A 117 17.51 -25.06 -6.70
CA LEU A 117 16.07 -25.01 -6.90
C LEU A 117 15.88 -25.07 -8.42
N GLU A 118 15.38 -26.19 -8.94
CA GLU A 118 14.98 -26.36 -10.34
C GLU A 118 13.81 -25.40 -10.60
N VAL A 119 14.11 -24.12 -10.76
CA VAL A 119 13.17 -23.10 -11.28
C VAL A 119 13.25 -23.10 -12.80
N GLY A 120 13.32 -24.29 -13.40
CA GLY A 120 13.16 -24.50 -14.82
C GLY A 120 11.72 -24.90 -15.10
N HIS A 121 10.91 -23.95 -15.57
CA HIS A 121 9.67 -24.07 -16.38
C HIS A 121 8.61 -23.00 -16.02
N ARG A 122 9.01 -21.73 -15.87
CA ARG A 122 8.08 -20.62 -16.09
C ARG A 122 8.46 -19.86 -17.36
N GLY A 123 7.86 -20.30 -18.47
CA GLY A 123 7.55 -19.44 -19.61
C GLY A 123 8.69 -19.04 -20.53
N ALA A 124 9.27 -19.99 -21.26
CA ALA A 124 9.73 -19.68 -22.61
C ALA A 124 8.49 -19.76 -23.52
N GLY A 125 7.85 -18.60 -23.75
CA GLY A 125 6.76 -18.49 -24.72
C GLY A 125 7.23 -19.02 -26.07
N THR A 126 6.43 -19.89 -26.68
CA THR A 126 6.58 -20.32 -28.07
C THR A 126 6.50 -19.10 -28.98
N SER A 127 7.65 -18.57 -29.39
CA SER A 127 7.71 -17.62 -30.50
C SER A 127 7.37 -18.37 -31.79
N TYR A 128 6.36 -17.88 -32.50
CA TYR A 128 5.91 -18.39 -33.79
C TYR A 128 7.09 -18.52 -34.77
N HIS A 129 7.40 -19.75 -35.21
CA HIS A 129 8.10 -19.94 -36.47
C HIS A 129 7.10 -19.69 -37.60
N SER A 130 7.18 -18.52 -38.23
CA SER A 130 6.62 -18.35 -39.57
C SER A 130 7.62 -18.94 -40.56
N GLU A 131 7.21 -19.95 -41.32
CA GLU A 131 8.01 -20.48 -42.42
C GLU A 131 8.14 -19.42 -43.53
N PRO A 132 9.33 -19.23 -44.11
CA PRO A 132 9.48 -18.38 -45.28
C PRO A 132 8.84 -19.08 -46.48
N LYS A 133 7.81 -18.44 -47.06
CA LYS A 133 7.24 -18.86 -48.34
C LYS A 133 8.33 -18.78 -49.43
N ARG A 134 8.54 -19.89 -50.14
CA ARG A 134 9.22 -19.94 -51.44
C ARG A 134 8.23 -19.63 -52.56
#